data_AF-A0A6L8TDM1-F1
#
_entry.id   AF-A0A6L8TDM1-F1
#
_cell.length_a   1.000
_cell.length_b   1.000
_cell.length_c   1.000
_cell.angle_alpha   90.00
_cell.angle_beta   90.00
_cell.angle_gamma   90.00
#
_symmetry.space_group_name_H-M   'P 1'
#
loop_
_entity.id
_entity.type
_entity.pdbx_description
1 polymer ?
#
loop_
_entity_poly.entity_id
_entity_poly.type
_entity_poly.pdbx_seq_one_letter_code
_entity_poly.pdbx_strand_id
1 'polypeptide(L)'
;MMGKILITLKVPSVEQKFDVLVPDFLPVKDVIPLMAEAVSELTRMMYVSSGAEVLCRDDPSEIFNGEYTLRDYGVADGEYLFLI
;
A
#
# COMPACT_ATOMS: atom_id res chain seq x y z
N MET A 1 -7.89 -4.59 -20.53
CA MET A 1 -8.14 -3.22 -20.02
C MET A 1 -7.37 -3.12 -18.71
N MET A 2 -6.50 -2.11 -18.54
CA MET A 2 -5.78 -1.88 -17.27
C MET A 2 -6.76 -1.30 -16.26
N GLY A 3 -7.03 -2.02 -15.17
CA GLY A 3 -7.91 -1.55 -14.12
C GLY A 3 -7.14 -0.86 -13.01
N LYS A 4 -7.89 -0.27 -12.08
CA LYS A 4 -7.36 0.31 -10.85
C LYS A 4 -8.21 -0.20 -9.70
N ILE A 5 -7.58 -0.40 -8.55
CA ILE A 5 -8.24 -0.74 -7.30
C ILE A 5 -8.10 0.48 -6.40
N LEU A 6 -9.22 0.97 -5.87
CA LEU A 6 -9.21 1.96 -4.81
C LEU A 6 -8.93 1.24 -3.49
N ILE A 7 -7.94 1.68 -2.73
CA ILE A 7 -7.69 1.18 -1.37
C ILE A 7 -7.68 2.34 -0.38
N THR A 8 -7.93 2.06 0.89
CA THR A 8 -7.57 2.95 1.99
C THR A 8 -6.26 2.46 2.61
N LEU A 9 -5.17 3.15 2.32
CA LEU A 9 -3.84 2.91 2.88
C LEU A 9 -3.75 3.51 4.29
N LYS A 10 -3.57 2.69 5.31
CA LYS A 10 -3.29 3.10 6.69
C LYS A 10 -1.78 3.09 6.92
N VAL A 11 -1.26 4.14 7.55
CA VAL A 11 0.16 4.29 7.89
C VAL A 11 0.28 4.53 9.39
N PRO A 12 0.46 3.47 10.21
CA PRO A 12 0.43 3.58 11.67
C PRO A 12 1.49 4.50 12.25
N SER A 13 2.69 4.55 11.66
CA SER A 13 3.82 5.36 12.16
C SER A 13 3.56 6.87 12.20
N VAL A 14 2.54 7.33 11.47
CA VAL A 14 2.10 8.73 11.41
C VAL A 14 0.60 8.89 11.70
N GLU A 15 -0.05 7.83 12.17
CA GLU A 15 -1.49 7.78 12.50
C GLU A 15 -2.42 8.35 11.40
N GLN A 16 -2.07 8.13 10.13
CA GLN A 16 -2.80 8.68 8.99
C GLN A 16 -3.33 7.60 8.05
N LYS A 17 -4.30 8.00 7.22
CA LYS A 17 -4.88 7.17 6.17
C LYS A 17 -5.07 7.96 4.88
N PHE A 18 -4.92 7.29 3.75
CA PHE A 18 -5.01 7.87 2.41
C PHE A 18 -5.82 6.97 1.49
N ASP A 19 -6.68 7.56 0.67
CA ASP A 19 -7.34 6.83 -0.41
C ASP A 19 -6.42 6.84 -1.65
N VAL A 20 -6.07 5.65 -2.14
CA VAL A 20 -5.07 5.47 -3.20
C VAL A 20 -5.66 4.63 -4.33
N LEU A 21 -5.54 5.12 -5.56
CA LEU A 21 -5.86 4.34 -6.76
C LEU A 21 -4.60 3.63 -7.25
N VAL A 22 -4.58 2.31 -7.08
CA VAL A 22 -3.44 1.46 -7.45
C VAL A 22 -3.73 0.74 -8.78
N PRO A 23 -2.86 0.82 -9.78
CA PRO A 23 -2.98 -0.01 -10.98
C PRO A 23 -2.94 -1.50 -10.61
N ASP A 24 -3.93 -2.25 -11.07
CA ASP A 24 -4.15 -3.64 -10.63
C ASP A 24 -3.21 -4.68 -11.23
N PHE A 25 -2.32 -4.25 -12.12
CA PHE A 25 -1.31 -5.07 -12.76
C PHE A 25 0.10 -4.87 -12.16
N LEU A 26 0.28 -3.90 -11.26
CA LEU A 26 1.59 -3.65 -10.66
C LEU A 26 1.86 -4.68 -9.56
N PRO A 27 3.05 -5.32 -9.57
CA PRO A 27 3.53 -6.12 -8.45
C PRO A 27 3.61 -5.30 -7.17
N VAL A 28 3.30 -5.91 -6.03
CA VAL A 28 3.32 -5.25 -4.72
C VAL A 28 4.69 -4.63 -4.41
N LYS A 29 5.79 -5.27 -4.81
CA LYS A 29 7.15 -4.71 -4.63
C LYS A 29 7.39 -3.39 -5.35
N ASP A 30 6.66 -3.13 -6.43
CA ASP A 30 6.73 -1.86 -7.18
C ASP A 30 5.74 -0.83 -6.62
N VAL A 31 4.64 -1.29 -6.01
CA VAL A 31 3.63 -0.43 -5.37
C VAL A 31 4.14 0.17 -4.06
N ILE A 32 4.82 -0.62 -3.24
CA ILE A 32 5.35 -0.21 -1.92
C ILE A 32 6.21 1.07 -1.99
N PRO A 33 7.26 1.18 -2.83
CA PRO A 33 8.10 2.37 -2.87
C PRO A 33 7.34 3.61 -3.34
N LEU A 34 6.38 3.45 -4.27
CA LEU A 34 5.52 4.55 -4.73
C LEU A 34 4.61 5.06 -3.60
N MET A 35 4.07 4.16 -2.78
CA MET A 35 3.28 4.53 -1.61
C MET A 35 4.14 5.21 -0.54
N ALA A 36 5.32 4.67 -0.25
CA ALA A 36 6.23 5.23 0.75
C ALA A 36 6.67 6.66 0.37
N GLU A 37 7.00 6.90 -0.91
CA GLU A 37 7.33 8.23 -1.43
C GLU A 37 6.15 9.19 -1.29
N ALA A 38 4.95 8.79 -1.76
CA ALA A 38 3.76 9.62 -1.67
C ALA A 38 3.38 9.97 -0.21
N VAL A 39 3.47 9.00 0.71
CA VAL A 39 3.20 9.22 2.14
C VAL A 39 4.24 10.17 2.75
N SER A 40 5.52 10.02 2.43
CA SER A 40 6.57 10.94 2.88
C SER A 40 6.25 12.39 2.47
N GLU A 41 5.89 12.60 1.21
CA GLU A 41 5.52 13.93 0.70
C GLU A 41 4.26 14.50 1.36
N LEU A 42 3.17 13.71 1.42
CA LEU A 42 1.89 14.11 1.98
C LEU A 42 1.96 14.43 3.47
N THR A 43 2.87 13.77 4.18
CA THR A 43 3.10 13.99 5.61
C THR A 43 4.18 15.04 5.89
N ARG A 44 4.67 15.76 4.87
CA ARG A 44 5.74 16.76 5.01
C ARG A 44 6.99 16.19 5.69
N MET A 45 7.40 14.99 5.27
CA MET A 45 8.56 14.24 5.78
C MET A 45 8.43 13.78 7.25
N MET A 46 7.22 13.76 7.83
CA MET A 46 7.00 13.12 9.13
C MET A 46 7.08 11.59 9.04
N TYR A 47 6.64 11.03 7.91
CA TYR A 47 6.95 9.65 7.56
C TYR A 47 8.32 9.59 6.90
N VAL A 48 9.17 8.67 7.36
CA VAL A 48 10.47 8.39 6.76
C VAL A 48 10.50 6.91 6.38
N SER A 49 10.69 6.63 5.10
CA SER A 49 10.80 5.27 4.60
C SER A 49 12.04 4.58 5.18
N SER A 50 11.84 3.36 5.66
CA SER A 50 12.89 2.42 6.09
C SER A 50 13.53 1.67 4.91
N GLY A 51 12.83 1.57 3.77
CA GLY A 51 13.22 0.74 2.63
C GLY A 51 12.93 -0.76 2.82
N ALA A 52 12.26 -1.13 3.92
CA ALA A 52 11.86 -2.49 4.25
C ALA A 52 10.34 -2.60 4.49
N GLU A 53 9.58 -1.63 3.98
CA GLU A 53 8.14 -1.57 4.14
C GLU A 53 7.47 -2.81 3.58
N VAL A 54 6.39 -3.21 4.24
CA VAL A 54 5.50 -4.25 3.74
C VAL A 54 4.09 -3.70 3.58
N LEU A 55 3.33 -4.33 2.67
CA LEU A 55 1.92 -4.09 2.49
C LEU A 55 1.15 -5.32 2.98
N CYS A 56 0.17 -5.13 3.85
CA CYS A 56 -0.61 -6.24 4.43
C CYS A 56 -2.07 -5.83 4.71
N ARG A 57 -2.90 -6.82 5.04
CA ARG A 57 -4.22 -6.59 5.66
C ARG A 57 -4.07 -6.36 7.17
N ASP A 58 -5.20 -6.17 7.85
CA ASP A 58 -5.27 -6.00 9.32
C ASP A 58 -4.75 -7.23 10.09
N ASP A 59 -4.75 -8.41 9.45
CA ASP A 59 -4.06 -9.59 9.95
C ASP A 59 -2.58 -9.55 9.53
N PRO A 60 -1.61 -9.41 10.46
CA PRO A 60 -0.19 -9.38 10.14
C PRO A 60 0.34 -10.70 9.56
N SER A 61 -0.41 -11.80 9.66
CA SER A 61 -0.08 -13.06 8.97
C SER A 61 -0.34 -13.00 7.46
N GLU A 62 -1.03 -11.96 6.99
CA GLU A 62 -1.34 -11.69 5.58
C GLU A 62 -0.44 -10.59 5.00
N ILE A 63 0.88 -10.66 5.24
CA ILE A 63 1.85 -9.85 4.49
C ILE A 63 1.84 -10.29 3.03
N PHE A 64 1.66 -9.33 2.14
CA PHE A 64 1.68 -9.60 0.71
C PHE A 64 3.11 -9.86 0.24
N ASN A 65 3.28 -10.95 -0.52
CA ASN A 65 4.50 -11.25 -1.24
C ASN A 65 4.61 -10.30 -2.44
N GLY A 66 5.76 -9.63 -2.53
CA GLY A 66 6.04 -8.58 -3.50
C GLY A 66 5.95 -8.98 -4.98
N GLU A 67 6.03 -10.27 -5.30
CA GLU A 67 5.97 -10.77 -6.69
C GLU A 67 4.55 -10.84 -7.26
N TYR A 68 3.52 -10.74 -6.41
CA TYR A 68 2.11 -10.77 -6.83
C TYR A 68 1.50 -9.37 -6.88
N THR A 69 0.37 -9.24 -7.56
CA THR A 69 -0.41 -8.00 -7.64
C THR A 69 -1.49 -7.94 -6.57
N LEU A 70 -2.05 -6.75 -6.30
CA LEU A 70 -3.23 -6.62 -5.42
C LEU A 70 -4.43 -7.42 -5.94
N ARG A 71 -4.54 -7.56 -7.28
CA ARG A 71 -5.59 -8.36 -7.92
C ARG A 71 -5.43 -9.85 -7.61
N ASP A 72 -4.20 -10.37 -7.60
CA ASP A 72 -3.93 -11.78 -7.26
C ASP A 72 -4.34 -12.10 -5.81
N TYR A 73 -4.22 -11.12 -4.92
CA TYR A 73 -4.70 -11.19 -3.53
C TYR A 73 -6.22 -11.01 -3.37
N GLY A 74 -6.93 -10.72 -4.46
CA GLY A 74 -8.37 -10.47 -4.43
C GLY A 74 -8.75 -9.20 -3.66
N VAL A 75 -7.86 -8.21 -3.58
CA VAL A 75 -8.15 -6.94 -2.92
C VAL A 75 -9.32 -6.24 -3.63
N ALA A 76 -10.33 -5.87 -2.85
CA ALA A 76 -11.52 -5.21 -3.34
C ALA A 76 -11.40 -3.67 -3.24
N ASP A 77 -12.24 -2.96 -4.01
CA ASP A 77 -12.34 -1.50 -3.90
C ASP A 77 -12.79 -1.08 -2.48
N GLY A 78 -12.09 -0.08 -1.93
CA GLY A 78 -12.32 0.48 -0.59
C GLY A 78 -11.72 -0.35 0.55
N GLU A 79 -10.97 -1.41 0.25
CA GLU A 79 -10.37 -2.25 1.27
C GLU A 79 -9.22 -1.54 2.03
N TYR A 80 -9.08 -1.86 3.32
CA TYR A 80 -8.04 -1.30 4.17
C TYR A 80 -6.76 -2.14 4.07
N LEU A 81 -5.68 -1.49 3.64
CA LEU A 81 -4.33 -2.06 3.67
C LEU A 81 -3.43 -1.22 4.56
N PHE A 82 -2.37 -1.82 5.07
CA PHE A 82 -1.42 -1.19 5.97
C PHE A 82 -0.05 -1.14 5.32
N LEU A 83 0.59 0.03 5.36
CA LEU A 83 2.02 0.19 5.08
C LEU A 83 2.75 0.23 6.42
N ILE A 84 3.58 -0.78 6.68
CA ILE A 84 4.30 -0.97 7.95
C ILE A 84 5.80 -1.03 7.67
#